data_AF-A0A7G8VK03-F1
#
_entry.id   AF-A0A7G8VK03-F1
#
_cell.length_a   1.000
_cell.length_b   1.000
_cell.length_c   1.000
_cell.angle_alpha   90.00
_cell.angle_beta   90.00
_cell.angle_gamma   90.00
#
_symmetry.space_group_name_H-M   'P 1'
#
loop_
_entity.id
_entity.type
_entity.pdbx_description
1 polymer ?
#
loop_
_entity_poly.entity_id
_entity_poly.type
_entity_poly.pdbx_seq_one_letter_code
_entity_poly.pdbx_strand_id
1 'polypeptide(L)'
;MNGALRSRLLAVAGASALAIAATLGDWYEGTGPTVKQPSGAVLYKPYPDSGGIWTVCRGVTGAKDVDPSRLYTEAECKALETKHLKIAEAAARRHIAGYDQLNKWQQAALIDWFYNLGATPATTQSTLVAKFARGDIDDGCRELSRWVKSRVRGELVTLNGLVDRRGAEAELCLDWGAR
;
A
#
# COMPACT_ATOMS: atom_id res chain seq x y z
N MET A 1 10.24 -10.24 8.03
CA MET A 1 10.10 -8.77 8.09
C MET A 1 11.21 -8.13 8.92
N ASN A 2 11.59 -6.87 8.64
CA ASN A 2 12.52 -6.07 9.45
C ASN A 2 12.03 -5.91 10.92
N GLY A 3 12.93 -5.99 11.90
CA GLY A 3 12.59 -5.91 13.33
C GLY A 3 11.96 -4.59 13.77
N ALA A 4 12.40 -3.45 13.22
CA ALA A 4 11.83 -2.14 13.55
C ALA A 4 10.43 -1.97 12.95
N LEU A 5 10.18 -2.47 11.73
CA LEU A 5 8.83 -2.51 11.17
C LEU A 5 7.93 -3.40 12.03
N ARG A 6 8.41 -4.57 12.45
CA ARG A 6 7.67 -5.47 13.36
C ARG A 6 7.26 -4.74 14.64
N SER A 7 8.17 -4.02 15.29
CA SER A 7 7.86 -3.23 16.50
C SER A 7 6.81 -2.16 16.27
N ARG A 8 6.86 -1.44 15.14
CA ARG A 8 5.84 -0.42 14.78
C ARG A 8 4.46 -1.04 14.59
N LEU A 9 4.39 -2.18 13.89
CA LEU A 9 3.14 -2.90 13.67
C LEU A 9 2.55 -3.44 14.98
N LEU A 10 3.39 -3.95 15.89
CA LEU A 10 2.96 -4.37 17.22
C LEU A 10 2.42 -3.20 18.05
N ALA A 11 2.99 -1.99 17.93
CA ALA A 11 2.50 -0.81 18.63
C ALA A 11 1.08 -0.40 18.19
N VAL A 12 0.69 -0.71 16.96
CA VAL A 12 -0.67 -0.49 16.43
C VAL A 12 -1.51 -1.77 16.39
N ALA A 13 -1.09 -2.84 17.06
CA ALA A 13 -1.78 -4.12 17.04
C ALA A 13 -3.20 -4.07 17.63
N GLY A 14 -3.55 -3.06 18.42
CA GLY A 14 -4.92 -2.83 18.90
C GLY A 14 -5.81 -2.04 17.94
N ALA A 15 -5.26 -1.47 16.86
CA ALA A 15 -5.97 -0.60 15.94
C ALA A 15 -6.72 -1.37 14.84
N SER A 16 -7.35 -0.63 13.92
CA SER A 16 -8.05 -1.17 12.74
C SER A 16 -7.07 -1.62 11.64
N ALA A 17 -7.56 -2.44 10.71
CA ALA A 17 -6.80 -2.86 9.52
C ALA A 17 -6.27 -1.67 8.71
N LEU A 18 -7.07 -0.60 8.58
CA LEU A 18 -6.67 0.62 7.88
C LEU A 18 -5.46 1.30 8.54
N ALA A 19 -5.39 1.34 9.87
CA ALA A 19 -4.27 1.93 10.60
C ALA A 19 -2.99 1.07 10.50
N ILE A 20 -3.16 -0.25 10.48
CA ILE A 20 -2.05 -1.19 10.24
C ILE A 20 -1.52 -1.01 8.80
N ALA A 21 -2.41 -0.93 7.81
CA ALA A 21 -2.05 -0.66 6.42
C ALA A 21 -1.37 0.70 6.25
N ALA A 22 -1.85 1.74 6.93
CA ALA A 22 -1.17 3.04 6.96
C ALA A 22 0.26 2.94 7.50
N THR A 23 0.49 2.09 8.52
CA THR A 23 1.83 1.88 9.09
C THR A 23 2.76 1.15 8.11
N LEU A 24 2.24 0.21 7.31
CA LEU A 24 2.98 -0.41 6.20
C LEU A 24 3.32 0.60 5.11
N GLY A 25 2.32 1.36 4.66
CA GLY A 25 2.47 2.42 3.67
C GLY A 25 3.53 3.43 4.12
N ASP A 26 3.46 3.92 5.36
CA ASP A 26 4.45 4.84 5.94
C ASP A 26 5.88 4.31 5.94
N TRP A 27 6.05 2.98 6.04
CA TRP A 27 7.35 2.33 6.04
C TRP A 27 7.93 2.19 4.62
N TYR A 28 7.10 1.80 3.65
CA TYR A 28 7.55 1.50 2.30
C TYR A 28 7.46 2.68 1.34
N GLU A 29 6.56 3.62 1.58
CA GLU A 29 6.37 4.82 0.76
C GLU A 29 7.23 5.97 1.29
N GLY A 30 8.11 6.47 0.43
CA GLY A 30 8.76 7.75 0.66
C GLY A 30 7.76 8.90 0.54
N THR A 31 8.01 9.99 1.25
CA THR A 31 7.21 11.22 1.17
C THR A 31 7.35 11.98 -0.15
N GLY A 32 8.21 11.51 -1.05
CA GLY A 32 8.63 12.25 -2.23
C GLY A 32 9.45 13.51 -1.89
N PRO A 33 9.64 14.41 -2.87
CA PRO A 33 10.36 15.66 -2.69
C PRO A 33 9.62 16.61 -1.75
N THR A 34 10.37 17.27 -0.87
CA THR A 34 9.84 18.25 0.07
C THR A 34 10.56 19.60 -0.03
N VAL A 35 9.89 20.65 0.44
CA VAL A 35 10.40 22.02 0.52
C VAL A 35 10.31 22.48 1.97
N LYS A 36 11.44 22.80 2.58
CA LYS A 36 11.49 23.40 3.92
C LYS A 36 11.30 24.91 3.81
N GLN A 37 10.27 25.42 4.47
CA GLN A 37 9.98 26.85 4.55
C GLN A 37 10.90 27.53 5.59
N PRO A 38 11.14 28.85 5.48
CA PRO A 38 11.85 29.62 6.50
C PRO A 38 11.22 29.51 7.89
N SER A 39 9.89 29.32 7.97
CA SER A 39 9.16 29.06 9.22
C SER A 39 9.46 27.71 9.86
N GLY A 40 10.20 26.83 9.17
CA GLY A 40 10.44 25.45 9.59
C GLY A 40 9.40 24.44 9.09
N ALA A 41 8.27 24.90 8.53
CA ALA A 41 7.26 24.01 7.95
C ALA A 41 7.83 23.23 6.76
N VAL A 42 7.43 21.97 6.62
CA VAL A 42 7.77 21.12 5.48
C VAL A 42 6.56 21.00 4.58
N LEU A 43 6.73 21.32 3.30
CA LEU A 43 5.71 21.15 2.27
C LEU A 43 6.12 20.07 1.28
N TYR A 44 5.13 19.40 0.69
CA TYR A 44 5.29 18.25 -0.18
C TYR A 44 5.07 18.67 -1.63
N LYS A 45 6.00 18.32 -2.50
CA LYS A 45 5.97 18.70 -3.91
C LYS A 45 5.55 17.52 -4.78
N PRO A 46 4.54 17.68 -5.64
CA PRO A 46 4.21 16.69 -6.65
C PRO A 46 5.38 16.42 -7.60
N TYR A 47 5.52 15.17 -8.02
CA TYR A 47 6.54 14.70 -8.94
C TYR A 47 5.98 13.60 -9.85
N PRO A 48 6.47 13.47 -11.09
CA PRO A 48 6.18 12.29 -11.89
C PRO A 48 6.91 11.08 -11.31
N ASP A 49 6.18 9.99 -11.07
CA ASP A 49 6.80 8.71 -10.70
C ASP A 49 7.54 8.08 -11.90
N SER A 50 8.07 6.87 -11.71
CA SER A 50 8.76 6.14 -12.79
C SER A 50 7.88 5.79 -13.99
N GLY A 51 6.55 5.81 -13.82
CA GLY A 51 5.55 5.62 -14.88
C GLY A 51 5.06 6.93 -15.50
N GLY A 52 5.57 8.09 -15.05
CA GLY A 52 5.14 9.41 -15.51
C GLY A 52 3.84 9.89 -14.89
N ILE A 53 3.35 9.24 -13.82
CA ILE A 53 2.11 9.63 -13.14
C ILE A 53 2.44 10.65 -12.04
N TRP A 54 1.71 11.77 -12.06
CA TRP A 54 1.83 12.78 -11.00
C TRP A 54 1.46 12.21 -9.64
N THR A 55 2.42 12.28 -8.72
CA THR A 55 2.39 11.68 -7.39
C THR A 55 2.81 12.71 -6.35
N VAL A 56 2.20 12.70 -5.17
CA VAL A 56 2.59 13.54 -4.02
C VAL A 56 2.40 12.77 -2.71
N CYS A 57 2.93 13.30 -1.60
CA CYS A 57 2.84 12.66 -0.28
C CYS A 57 3.40 11.23 -0.34
N ARG A 58 2.85 10.29 0.44
CA ARG A 58 3.20 8.87 0.34
C ARG A 58 2.44 8.15 -0.77
N GLY A 59 2.82 8.41 -2.02
CA GLY A 59 2.31 7.63 -3.16
C GLY A 59 0.88 7.97 -3.59
N VAL A 60 0.35 9.14 -3.20
CA VAL A 60 -0.98 9.59 -3.63
C VAL A 60 -0.92 10.02 -5.10
N THR A 61 -1.81 9.45 -5.91
CA THR A 61 -1.93 9.74 -7.36
C THR A 61 -3.35 10.19 -7.73
N GLY A 62 -3.54 10.66 -8.96
CA GLY A 62 -4.86 10.93 -9.55
C GLY A 62 -5.13 12.40 -9.84
N ALA A 63 -5.63 12.68 -11.04
CA ALA A 63 -5.79 14.04 -11.58
C ALA A 63 -6.72 14.97 -10.78
N LYS A 64 -7.60 14.42 -9.93
CA LYS A 64 -8.48 15.22 -9.06
C LYS A 64 -7.82 15.63 -7.74
N ASP A 65 -6.81 14.88 -7.31
CA ASP A 65 -6.20 15.03 -5.99
C ASP A 65 -4.79 15.62 -6.07
N VAL A 66 -4.08 15.38 -7.17
CA VAL A 66 -2.72 15.85 -7.41
C VAL A 66 -2.72 16.98 -8.44
N ASP A 67 -2.42 18.19 -7.97
CA ASP A 67 -2.17 19.38 -8.78
C ASP A 67 -0.65 19.63 -8.84
N PRO A 68 -0.01 19.44 -10.01
CA PRO A 68 1.44 19.60 -10.19
C PRO A 68 2.00 20.99 -9.85
N SER A 69 1.14 22.01 -9.81
CA SER A 69 1.53 23.40 -9.58
C SER A 69 1.54 23.81 -8.11
N ARG A 70 1.02 22.95 -7.21
CA ARG A 70 0.84 23.26 -5.79
C ARG A 70 1.80 22.50 -4.88
N LEU A 71 2.08 23.07 -3.72
CA LEU A 71 2.71 22.38 -2.59
C LEU A 71 1.66 22.01 -1.54
N TYR A 72 1.81 20.82 -0.97
CA TYR A 72 0.87 20.26 0.01
C TYR A 72 1.45 20.36 1.41
N THR A 73 0.61 20.65 2.39
CA THR A 73 0.96 20.57 3.81
C THR A 73 0.91 19.12 4.31
N GLU A 74 1.55 18.87 5.45
CA GLU A 74 1.43 17.58 6.17
C GLU A 74 -0.04 17.17 6.39
N ALA A 75 -0.87 18.13 6.81
CA ALA A 75 -2.28 17.87 7.10
C ALA A 75 -3.07 17.47 5.85
N GLU A 76 -2.80 18.14 4.72
CA GLU A 76 -3.40 17.77 3.43
C GLU A 76 -2.91 16.40 2.96
N CYS A 77 -1.61 16.10 3.12
CA CYS A 77 -1.06 14.78 2.80
C CYS A 77 -1.73 13.68 3.62
N LYS A 78 -1.84 13.84 4.94
CA LYS A 78 -2.50 12.87 5.80
C LYS A 78 -3.97 12.65 5.43
N ALA A 79 -4.68 13.71 5.05
CA ALA A 79 -6.07 13.60 4.61
C ALA A 79 -6.19 12.83 3.28
N LEU A 80 -5.28 13.10 2.33
CA LEU A 80 -5.23 12.41 1.05
C LEU A 80 -4.83 10.94 1.20
N GLU A 81 -3.78 10.64 1.95
CA GLU A 81 -3.33 9.27 2.24
C GLU A 81 -4.47 8.46 2.89
N THR A 82 -5.16 9.05 3.87
CA THR A 82 -6.34 8.41 4.49
C THR A 82 -7.45 8.14 3.48
N LYS A 83 -7.72 9.09 2.57
CA LYS A 83 -8.71 8.92 1.50
C LYS A 83 -8.32 7.78 0.57
N HIS A 84 -7.07 7.72 0.14
CA HIS A 84 -6.58 6.71 -0.81
C HIS A 84 -6.48 5.31 -0.17
N LEU A 85 -6.12 5.21 1.11
CA LEU A 85 -6.22 3.97 1.87
C LEU A 85 -7.67 3.46 1.94
N LYS A 86 -8.66 4.34 2.12
CA LYS A 86 -10.09 3.94 2.09
C LYS A 86 -10.53 3.47 0.70
N ILE A 87 -9.98 4.05 -0.37
CA ILE A 87 -10.22 3.57 -1.74
C ILE A 87 -9.64 2.16 -1.90
N ALA A 88 -8.42 1.92 -1.41
CA ALA A 88 -7.79 0.61 -1.43
C ALA A 88 -8.57 -0.42 -0.59
N GLU A 89 -9.05 -0.05 0.59
CA GLU A 89 -9.93 -0.89 1.41
C GLU A 89 -11.24 -1.23 0.68
N ALA A 90 -11.88 -0.25 0.04
CA ALA A 90 -13.08 -0.49 -0.74
C ALA A 90 -12.82 -1.45 -1.92
N ALA A 91 -11.67 -1.33 -2.58
CA ALA A 91 -11.25 -2.27 -3.62
C ALA A 91 -11.01 -3.68 -3.07
N ALA A 92 -10.30 -3.80 -1.95
CA ALA A 92 -10.07 -5.08 -1.28
C ALA A 92 -11.39 -5.75 -0.91
N ARG A 93 -12.29 -5.03 -0.24
CA ARG A 93 -13.63 -5.51 0.15
C ARG A 93 -14.47 -5.93 -1.05
N ARG A 94 -14.32 -5.25 -2.20
CA ARG A 94 -15.08 -5.56 -3.42
C ARG A 94 -14.56 -6.80 -4.15
N HIS A 95 -13.24 -6.98 -4.19
CA HIS A 95 -12.60 -7.96 -5.07
C HIS A 95 -12.07 -9.20 -4.35
N ILE A 96 -11.83 -9.13 -3.04
CA ILE A 96 -11.40 -10.27 -2.23
C ILE A 96 -12.64 -10.92 -1.64
N ALA A 97 -12.99 -12.10 -2.13
CA ALA A 97 -14.09 -12.88 -1.56
C ALA A 97 -13.78 -13.20 -0.09
N GLY A 98 -14.77 -13.02 0.77
CA GLY A 98 -14.63 -13.28 2.20
C GLY A 98 -13.82 -12.22 2.97
N TYR A 99 -13.56 -11.03 2.39
CA TYR A 99 -12.73 -9.99 3.01
C TYR A 99 -13.15 -9.64 4.45
N ASP A 100 -14.45 -9.54 4.72
CA ASP A 100 -14.98 -9.17 6.03
C ASP A 100 -14.83 -10.26 7.10
N GLN A 101 -14.55 -11.49 6.67
CA GLN A 101 -14.25 -12.62 7.54
C GLN A 101 -12.76 -12.79 7.79
N LEU A 102 -11.91 -12.08 7.06
CA LEU A 102 -10.46 -12.08 7.27
C LEU A 102 -10.12 -11.36 8.58
N ASN A 103 -9.02 -11.77 9.21
CA ASN A 103 -8.50 -11.04 10.34
C ASN A 103 -7.93 -9.68 9.89
N LYS A 104 -7.72 -8.76 10.83
CA LYS A 104 -7.26 -7.40 10.50
C LYS A 104 -5.86 -7.33 9.87
N TRP A 105 -4.99 -8.30 10.11
CA TRP A 105 -3.64 -8.36 9.51
C TRP A 105 -3.71 -8.79 8.05
N GLN A 106 -4.56 -9.78 7.75
CA GLN A 106 -4.91 -10.16 6.37
C GLN A 106 -5.55 -8.99 5.62
N GLN A 107 -6.53 -8.33 6.24
CA GLN A 107 -7.15 -7.13 5.67
C GLN A 107 -6.12 -6.04 5.40
N ALA A 108 -5.24 -5.75 6.37
CA ALA A 108 -4.22 -4.72 6.22
C ALA A 108 -3.22 -5.01 5.10
N ALA A 109 -2.77 -6.26 4.97
CA ALA A 109 -1.89 -6.69 3.88
C ALA A 109 -2.55 -6.49 2.50
N LEU A 110 -3.84 -6.82 2.38
CA LEU A 110 -4.60 -6.64 1.15
C LEU A 110 -4.90 -5.16 0.85
N ILE A 111 -5.18 -4.34 1.87
CA ILE A 111 -5.31 -2.88 1.73
C ILE A 111 -3.99 -2.31 1.19
N ASP A 112 -2.85 -2.64 1.80
CA ASP A 112 -1.54 -2.12 1.38
C ASP A 112 -1.19 -2.56 -0.05
N TRP A 113 -1.51 -3.80 -0.41
CA TRP A 113 -1.33 -4.33 -1.76
C TRP A 113 -2.17 -3.56 -2.81
N PHE A 114 -3.45 -3.31 -2.53
CA PHE A 114 -4.31 -2.50 -3.40
C PHE A 114 -3.93 -1.02 -3.41
N TYR A 115 -3.40 -0.48 -2.30
CA TYR A 115 -2.88 0.88 -2.25
C TYR A 115 -1.70 1.04 -3.21
N ASN A 116 -0.77 0.08 -3.19
CA ASN A 116 0.44 0.14 -3.99
C ASN A 116 0.20 -0.13 -5.49
N LEU A 117 -0.71 -1.04 -5.83
CA LEU A 117 -0.90 -1.49 -7.22
C LEU A 117 -2.17 -0.97 -7.88
N GLY A 118 -3.11 -0.46 -7.08
CA GLY A 118 -4.44 -0.07 -7.52
C GLY A 118 -5.34 -1.25 -7.90
N ALA A 119 -6.63 -0.95 -8.09
CA ALA A 119 -7.62 -1.88 -8.62
C ALA A 119 -7.61 -1.84 -10.16
N THR A 120 -6.69 -2.59 -10.76
CA THR A 120 -6.53 -2.72 -12.22
C THR A 120 -7.01 -4.09 -12.69
N PRO A 121 -7.20 -4.32 -14.00
CA PRO A 121 -7.50 -5.67 -14.50
C PRO A 121 -6.44 -6.70 -14.07
N ALA A 122 -5.16 -6.30 -13.99
CA ALA A 122 -4.10 -7.18 -13.53
C ALA A 122 -4.28 -7.64 -12.08
N THR A 123 -4.61 -6.73 -11.15
CA THR A 123 -4.81 -7.09 -9.74
C THR A 123 -6.15 -7.79 -9.52
N THR A 124 -7.23 -7.24 -10.08
CA THR A 124 -8.61 -7.75 -9.88
C THR A 124 -8.90 -9.10 -10.54
N GLN A 125 -8.15 -9.48 -11.56
CA GLN A 125 -8.28 -10.79 -12.24
C GLN A 125 -7.10 -11.73 -11.92
N SER A 126 -6.33 -11.41 -10.88
CA SER A 126 -5.13 -12.15 -10.52
C SER A 126 -5.41 -13.54 -9.97
N THR A 127 -4.40 -14.40 -10.02
CA THR A 127 -4.39 -15.68 -9.30
C THR A 127 -4.61 -15.51 -7.79
N LEU A 128 -4.11 -14.42 -7.20
CA LEU A 128 -4.37 -14.07 -5.80
C LEU A 128 -5.88 -13.95 -5.55
N VAL A 129 -6.58 -13.10 -6.32
CA VAL A 129 -8.03 -12.90 -6.19
C VAL A 129 -8.79 -14.22 -6.45
N ALA A 130 -8.38 -14.99 -7.47
CA ALA A 130 -9.00 -16.27 -7.79
C ALA A 130 -8.87 -17.31 -6.66
N LYS A 131 -7.78 -17.29 -5.89
CA LYS A 131 -7.58 -18.16 -4.73
C LYS A 131 -8.49 -17.77 -3.56
N PHE A 132 -8.59 -16.48 -3.24
CA PHE A 132 -9.57 -16.01 -2.25
C PHE A 132 -11.01 -16.36 -2.66
N ALA A 133 -11.35 -16.24 -3.95
CA ALA A 133 -12.66 -16.64 -4.47
C ALA A 133 -13.00 -18.13 -4.26
N ARG A 134 -12.00 -19.01 -4.13
CA ARG A 134 -12.18 -20.43 -3.79
C ARG A 134 -12.12 -20.73 -2.29
N GLY A 135 -11.87 -19.72 -1.45
CA GLY A 135 -11.63 -19.89 -0.02
C GLY A 135 -10.20 -20.35 0.33
N ASP A 136 -9.29 -20.37 -0.65
CA ASP A 136 -7.89 -20.77 -0.48
C ASP A 136 -7.08 -19.60 0.15
N ILE A 137 -7.39 -19.22 1.39
CA ILE A 137 -6.86 -17.98 2.02
C ILE A 137 -5.33 -17.98 2.08
N ASP A 138 -4.71 -19.02 2.65
CA ASP A 138 -3.25 -19.08 2.80
C ASP A 138 -2.55 -19.07 1.44
N ASP A 139 -3.08 -19.83 0.49
CA ASP A 139 -2.56 -19.86 -0.86
C ASP A 139 -2.72 -18.51 -1.56
N GLY A 140 -3.79 -17.77 -1.28
CA GLY A 140 -4.01 -16.39 -1.74
C GLY A 140 -2.97 -15.45 -1.16
N CYS A 141 -2.73 -15.51 0.15
CA CYS A 141 -1.68 -14.74 0.83
C CYS A 141 -0.28 -15.04 0.24
N ARG A 142 0.04 -16.29 -0.09
CA ARG A 142 1.32 -16.66 -0.72
C ARG A 142 1.53 -16.01 -2.09
N GLU A 143 0.46 -15.67 -2.81
CA GLU A 143 0.57 -14.99 -4.11
C GLU A 143 1.08 -13.55 -3.99
N LEU A 144 1.03 -12.91 -2.81
CA LEU A 144 1.58 -11.57 -2.60
C LEU A 144 3.05 -11.51 -3.05
N SER A 145 3.83 -12.56 -2.77
CA SER A 145 5.25 -12.70 -3.15
C SER A 145 5.52 -12.65 -4.67
N ARG A 146 4.50 -12.81 -5.52
CA ARG A 146 4.64 -12.72 -6.98
C ARG A 146 4.62 -11.28 -7.49
N TRP A 147 4.14 -10.33 -6.69
CA TRP A 147 3.94 -8.92 -7.06
C TRP A 147 5.17 -8.05 -6.77
N VAL A 148 6.33 -8.48 -7.28
CA VAL A 148 7.65 -7.90 -6.97
C VAL A 148 8.37 -7.28 -8.17
N LYS A 149 7.70 -7.25 -9.33
CA LYS A 149 8.30 -6.78 -10.58
C LYS A 149 7.69 -5.45 -11.04
N SER A 150 8.51 -4.61 -11.64
CA SER A 150 8.09 -3.39 -12.33
C SER A 150 8.90 -3.21 -13.62
N ARG A 151 8.43 -2.34 -14.52
CA ARG A 151 9.17 -1.98 -15.73
C ARG A 151 10.13 -0.83 -15.45
N VAL A 152 11.43 -1.07 -15.59
CA VAL A 152 12.47 -0.04 -15.50
C VAL A 152 13.14 0.03 -16.87
N ARG A 153 13.09 1.21 -17.51
CA ARG A 153 13.59 1.41 -18.89
C ARG A 153 13.05 0.40 -19.90
N GLY A 154 11.78 0.00 -19.74
CA GLY A 154 11.09 -0.95 -20.61
C GLY A 154 11.26 -2.42 -20.23
N GLU A 155 12.25 -2.77 -19.40
CA GLU A 155 12.52 -4.15 -18.99
C GLU A 155 11.80 -4.50 -17.69
N LEU A 156 11.25 -5.72 -17.61
CA LEU A 156 10.58 -6.21 -16.42
C LEU A 156 11.64 -6.72 -15.42
N VAL A 157 11.83 -5.98 -14.32
CA VAL A 157 12.85 -6.27 -13.31
C VAL A 157 12.21 -6.53 -11.95
N THR A 158 12.81 -7.42 -11.17
CA THR A 158 12.46 -7.60 -9.75
C THR A 158 13.06 -6.45 -8.95
N LEU A 159 12.24 -5.79 -8.13
CA LEU A 159 12.68 -4.68 -7.27
C LEU A 159 12.82 -5.16 -5.82
N ASN A 160 14.01 -5.01 -5.24
CA ASN A 160 14.27 -5.45 -3.85
C ASN A 160 13.32 -4.82 -2.83
N GLY A 161 12.95 -3.55 -3.02
CA GLY A 161 11.95 -2.89 -2.16
C GLY A 161 10.56 -3.54 -2.23
N LEU A 162 10.14 -4.00 -3.42
CA LEU A 162 8.89 -4.75 -3.53
C LEU A 162 9.03 -6.16 -2.95
N VAL A 163 10.18 -6.82 -3.09
CA VAL A 163 10.42 -8.11 -2.44
C VAL A 163 10.27 -8.00 -0.93
N ASP A 164 10.86 -6.97 -0.31
CA ASP A 164 10.73 -6.75 1.14
C ASP A 164 9.27 -6.44 1.53
N ARG A 165 8.60 -5.53 0.80
CA ARG A 165 7.19 -5.21 1.04
C ARG A 165 6.28 -6.41 0.95
N ARG A 166 6.36 -7.20 -0.13
CA ARG A 166 5.56 -8.40 -0.31
C ARG A 166 5.91 -9.49 0.71
N GLY A 167 7.15 -9.55 1.15
CA GLY A 167 7.56 -10.43 2.25
C GLY A 167 6.87 -10.06 3.56
N ALA A 168 6.84 -8.78 3.92
CA ALA A 168 6.14 -8.30 5.10
C ALA A 168 4.61 -8.50 5.00
N GLU A 169 4.00 -8.15 3.87
CA GLU A 169 2.56 -8.36 3.65
C GLU A 169 2.19 -9.85 3.71
N ALA A 170 2.98 -10.73 3.10
CA ALA A 170 2.75 -12.17 3.15
C ALA A 170 2.88 -12.73 4.58
N GLU A 171 3.90 -12.29 5.33
CA GLU A 171 4.06 -12.65 6.75
C GLU A 171 2.84 -12.20 7.56
N LEU A 172 2.34 -10.98 7.37
CA LEU A 172 1.13 -10.50 8.04
C LEU A 172 -0.12 -11.31 7.66
N CYS A 173 -0.27 -11.64 6.39
CA CYS A 173 -1.44 -12.34 5.87
C CYS A 173 -1.47 -13.82 6.31
N LEU A 174 -0.31 -14.47 6.43
CA LEU A 174 -0.16 -15.89 6.78
C LEU A 174 -0.02 -16.13 8.27
N ASP A 175 0.79 -15.32 8.96
CA ASP A 175 1.32 -15.70 10.27
C ASP A 175 0.74 -14.84 11.40
N TRP A 176 0.13 -13.70 11.08
CA TRP A 176 -0.39 -12.77 12.08
C TRP A 176 -1.90 -12.90 12.21
N GLY A 177 -2.36 -13.36 13.38
CA GLY A 177 -3.77 -13.60 13.63
C GLY A 177 -4.37 -14.76 12.81
N ALA A 178 -3.53 -15.63 12.24
CA ALA A 178 -3.97 -16.95 11.81
C ALA A 178 -4.52 -17.72 13.02
N ARG A 179 -5.58 -18.49 12.74
CA ARG A 179 -6.54 -19.06 13.70
C ARG A 179 -5.91 -19.77 14.88
#